data_AF-A0A9R0ZZ36-F1
#
_entry.id   AF-A0A9R0ZZ36-F1
#
_cell.length_a   1.000
_cell.length_b   1.000
_cell.length_c   1.000
_cell.angle_alpha   90.00
_cell.angle_beta   90.00
_cell.angle_gamma   90.00
#
_symmetry.space_group_name_H-M   'P 1'
#
loop_
_entity.id
_entity.type
_entity.pdbx_description
1 polymer ?
#
loop_
_entity_poly.entity_id
_entity_poly.type
_entity_poly.pdbx_seq_one_letter_code
_entity_poly.pdbx_strand_id
1 'polypeptide(L)'
;MAHVSFKSKEVDSVPRWSEYLTAEESSPSASASWRTMGVDGPQPSSSGQRHLQMEPVVQLSKVAEGLLAKMYRLNSILDYPDPNTHTFSEAFWKAGVMPNFPKICITLSKKFPEHPNKLQLEKVDKFALDALNENAEGYMQNLEQWIMVCANYRD
;
A
#
# COMPACT_ATOMS: atom_id res chain seq x y z
N MET A 1 24.57 35.47 33.25
CA MET A 1 23.97 34.12 33.33
C MET A 1 22.53 34.23 32.85
N ALA A 2 22.23 33.72 31.66
CA ALA A 2 20.87 33.66 31.13
C ALA A 2 20.67 32.27 30.50
N HIS A 3 19.54 31.66 30.85
CA HIS A 3 19.16 30.28 30.58
C HIS A 3 18.84 30.00 29.11
N VAL A 4 18.99 28.74 28.70
CA VAL A 4 17.98 28.10 27.84
C VAL A 4 17.85 26.62 28.20
N SER A 5 16.68 26.27 28.71
CA SER A 5 16.21 24.91 28.96
C SER A 5 15.55 24.43 27.67
N PHE A 6 16.10 23.39 27.05
CA PHE A 6 15.48 22.76 25.89
C PHE A 6 14.41 21.78 26.37
N LYS A 7 13.16 22.22 26.30
CA LYS A 7 11.98 21.40 26.52
C LYS A 7 11.81 20.49 25.30
N SER A 8 12.12 19.21 25.48
CA SER A 8 11.87 18.15 24.50
C SER A 8 10.36 18.08 24.22
N LYS A 9 9.97 18.44 23.00
CA LYS A 9 8.60 18.25 22.52
C LYS A 9 8.58 16.90 21.82
N GLU A 10 8.21 15.89 22.59
CA GLU A 10 7.82 14.56 22.11
C GLU A 10 6.69 14.78 21.09
N VAL A 11 7.07 14.71 19.81
CA VAL A 11 6.11 14.66 18.72
C VAL A 11 5.86 13.18 18.47
N ASP A 12 4.87 12.65 19.19
CA ASP A 12 4.24 11.38 18.86
C ASP A 12 3.42 11.60 17.57
N SER A 13 4.15 11.87 16.47
CA SER A 13 3.59 11.87 15.13
C SER A 13 3.50 10.43 14.72
N VAL A 14 2.33 9.86 14.94
CA VAL A 14 1.89 8.61 14.31
C VAL A 14 2.33 8.66 12.84
N PRO A 15 3.26 7.79 12.42
CA PRO A 15 3.93 7.97 11.15
C PRO A 15 2.94 7.65 10.02
N ARG A 16 2.87 8.53 9.01
CA ARG A 16 1.91 8.51 7.89
C ARG A 16 1.62 7.13 7.27
N TRP A 17 2.53 6.17 7.37
CA TRP A 17 2.31 4.79 6.95
C TRP A 17 1.20 4.05 7.75
N SER A 18 0.92 4.44 8.99
CA SER A 18 -0.18 3.87 9.78
C SER A 18 -1.55 4.21 9.18
N GLU A 19 -1.67 5.31 8.44
CA GLU A 19 -2.90 5.68 7.74
C GLU A 19 -3.22 4.67 6.63
N TYR A 20 -2.19 4.09 5.98
CA TYR A 20 -2.39 3.03 4.98
C TYR A 20 -2.72 1.66 5.61
N LEU A 21 -2.37 1.44 6.89
CA LEU A 21 -2.74 0.23 7.64
C LEU A 21 -4.11 0.33 8.32
N THR A 22 -4.57 1.55 8.60
CA THR A 22 -5.81 1.86 9.32
C THR A 22 -6.89 2.41 8.38
N ALA A 23 -6.72 2.24 7.07
CA ALA A 23 -7.74 2.59 6.09
C ALA A 23 -8.96 1.66 6.26
N GLU A 24 -9.72 1.82 7.34
CA GLU A 24 -11.14 1.55 7.31
C GLU A 24 -11.76 2.56 6.34
N GLU A 25 -12.37 1.97 5.32
CA GLU A 25 -13.03 2.60 4.21
C GLU A 25 -13.92 3.78 4.65
N SER A 26 -13.44 5.01 4.41
CA SER A 26 -14.34 6.15 4.27
C SER A 26 -15.03 6.02 2.92
N SER A 27 -16.04 5.14 2.89
CA SER A 27 -16.96 4.96 1.79
C SER A 27 -17.43 6.34 1.32
N PRO A 28 -17.27 6.71 0.04
CA PRO A 28 -17.78 7.98 -0.44
C PRO A 28 -19.31 7.92 -0.35
N SER A 29 -19.88 8.64 0.62
CA SER A 29 -21.29 9.00 0.64
C SER A 29 -21.61 9.78 -0.64
N ALA A 30 -21.92 9.02 -1.69
CA ALA A 30 -22.52 9.53 -2.89
C ALA A 30 -23.96 9.86 -2.57
N SER A 31 -24.20 11.16 -2.41
CA SER A 31 -25.49 11.82 -2.44
C SER A 31 -26.42 11.17 -3.47
N ALA A 32 -27.52 10.60 -2.97
CA ALA A 32 -28.65 10.14 -3.75
C ALA A 32 -29.93 10.44 -2.95
N SER A 33 -30.14 11.73 -2.65
CA SER A 33 -31.47 12.25 -2.32
C SER A 33 -32.29 12.32 -3.60
N TRP A 34 -33.12 11.32 -3.85
CA TRP A 34 -34.11 11.35 -4.92
C TRP A 34 -35.21 10.31 -4.70
N ARG A 35 -36.43 10.84 -4.51
CA ARG A 35 -37.75 10.21 -4.63
C ARG A 35 -38.23 9.35 -3.43
N THR A 36 -38.56 10.00 -2.32
CA THR A 36 -39.71 9.56 -1.50
C THR A 36 -40.89 10.49 -1.78
N MET A 37 -41.57 10.28 -2.91
CA MET A 37 -42.96 10.68 -3.08
C MET A 37 -43.77 9.40 -2.85
N GLY A 38 -44.41 9.31 -1.70
CA GLY A 38 -45.35 8.24 -1.41
C GLY A 38 -46.55 8.35 -2.34
N VAL A 39 -46.81 7.28 -3.08
CA VAL A 39 -48.11 6.98 -3.69
C VAL A 39 -48.36 5.50 -3.42
N ASP A 40 -49.43 5.24 -2.66
CA ASP A 40 -50.02 3.94 -2.41
C ASP A 40 -50.44 3.25 -3.73
N GLY A 41 -50.10 1.97 -3.91
CA GLY A 41 -50.55 1.16 -5.04
C GLY A 41 -49.97 -0.26 -5.04
N PRO A 42 -50.77 -1.32 -5.26
CA PRO A 42 -50.46 -2.67 -4.81
C PRO A 42 -49.50 -3.45 -5.74
N GLN A 43 -48.70 -4.28 -5.09
CA GLN A 43 -47.77 -5.27 -5.66
C GLN A 43 -48.44 -6.19 -6.71
N PRO A 44 -47.81 -6.42 -7.87
CA PRO A 44 -47.95 -7.65 -8.63
C PRO A 44 -46.68 -8.50 -8.49
N SER A 45 -46.86 -9.69 -7.94
CA SER A 45 -45.90 -10.80 -8.02
C SER A 45 -45.83 -11.33 -9.46
N SER A 46 -44.65 -11.42 -10.07
CA SER A 46 -44.21 -12.56 -10.90
C SER A 46 -42.93 -12.26 -11.67
N SER A 47 -42.15 -13.34 -11.91
CA SER A 47 -40.90 -13.43 -12.66
C SER A 47 -39.64 -12.96 -11.91
N GLY A 48 -39.05 -13.90 -11.19
CA GLY A 48 -37.67 -13.84 -10.70
C GLY A 48 -36.69 -13.77 -11.86
N GLN A 49 -36.51 -12.58 -12.43
CA GLN A 49 -35.30 -12.24 -13.15
C GLN A 49 -34.26 -11.97 -12.07
N ARG A 50 -33.39 -12.95 -11.81
CA ARG A 50 -32.07 -12.62 -11.25
C ARG A 50 -31.39 -11.75 -12.30
N HIS A 51 -31.67 -10.44 -12.28
CA HIS A 51 -30.88 -9.45 -12.94
C HIS A 51 -29.55 -9.50 -12.20
N LEU A 52 -28.71 -10.47 -12.60
CA LEU A 52 -27.33 -10.57 -12.14
C LEU A 52 -26.79 -9.17 -12.33
N GLN A 53 -26.31 -8.55 -11.25
CA GLN A 53 -25.75 -7.21 -11.31
C GLN A 53 -24.49 -7.27 -12.16
N MET A 54 -24.66 -7.20 -13.48
CA MET A 54 -23.60 -7.34 -14.45
C MET A 54 -22.72 -6.10 -14.46
N GLU A 55 -23.29 -4.93 -14.15
CA GLU A 55 -22.55 -3.66 -14.15
C GLU A 55 -21.41 -3.66 -13.11
N PRO A 56 -21.61 -4.03 -11.82
CA PRO A 56 -20.50 -4.21 -10.87
C PRO A 56 -19.45 -5.23 -11.31
N VAL A 57 -19.87 -6.35 -11.92
CA VAL A 57 -18.95 -7.40 -12.38
C VAL A 57 -18.07 -6.91 -13.54
N VAL A 58 -18.64 -6.15 -14.47
CA VAL A 58 -17.90 -5.55 -15.59
C VAL A 58 -16.93 -4.49 -15.06
N GLN A 59 -17.33 -3.69 -14.08
CA GLN A 59 -16.46 -2.69 -13.44
C GLN A 59 -15.29 -3.36 -12.71
N LEU A 60 -15.56 -4.39 -11.90
CA LEU A 60 -14.53 -5.19 -11.24
C LEU A 60 -13.56 -5.82 -12.24
N SER A 61 -14.07 -6.33 -13.37
CA SER A 61 -13.22 -6.91 -14.42
C SER A 61 -12.23 -5.88 -14.99
N LYS A 62 -12.69 -4.67 -15.29
CA LYS A 62 -11.83 -3.58 -15.77
C LYS A 62 -10.78 -3.17 -14.73
N VAL A 63 -11.16 -3.12 -13.45
CA VAL A 63 -10.22 -2.82 -12.35
C VAL A 63 -9.16 -3.93 -12.25
N ALA A 64 -9.57 -5.19 -12.29
CA ALA A 64 -8.68 -6.34 -12.23
C ALA A 64 -7.68 -6.36 -13.40
N GLU A 65 -8.12 -6.08 -14.62
CA GLU A 65 -7.23 -5.94 -15.78
C GLU A 65 -6.20 -4.81 -15.59
N GLY A 66 -6.64 -3.65 -15.08
CA GLY A 66 -5.76 -2.53 -14.79
C GLY A 66 -4.73 -2.84 -13.70
N LEU A 67 -5.14 -3.55 -12.64
CA LEU A 67 -4.26 -3.99 -11.57
C LEU A 67 -3.24 -5.01 -12.09
N LEU A 68 -3.68 -6.00 -12.88
CA LEU A 68 -2.81 -7.00 -13.49
C LEU A 68 -1.76 -6.36 -14.39
N ALA A 69 -2.13 -5.37 -15.20
CA ALA A 69 -1.19 -4.63 -16.05
C ALA A 69 -0.13 -3.89 -15.23
N LYS A 70 -0.53 -3.26 -14.11
CA LYS A 70 0.41 -2.60 -13.19
C LYS A 70 1.34 -3.60 -12.51
N MET A 71 0.83 -4.75 -12.06
CA MET A 71 1.66 -5.81 -11.47
C MET A 71 2.66 -6.38 -12.47
N TYR A 72 2.23 -6.64 -13.71
CA TYR A 72 3.12 -7.14 -14.75
C TYR A 72 4.24 -6.14 -15.05
N ARG A 73 3.90 -4.84 -15.13
CA ARG A 73 4.89 -3.77 -15.28
C ARG A 73 5.86 -3.74 -14.09
N LEU A 74 5.37 -3.85 -12.86
CA LEU A 74 6.24 -3.87 -11.68
C LEU A 74 7.20 -5.06 -11.72
N ASN A 75 6.71 -6.27 -11.97
CA ASN A 75 7.55 -7.46 -12.08
C ASN A 75 8.61 -7.33 -13.18
N SER A 76 8.25 -6.72 -14.31
CA SER A 76 9.20 -6.46 -15.39
C SER A 76 10.27 -5.43 -14.99
N ILE A 77 9.89 -4.35 -14.30
CA ILE A 77 10.84 -3.35 -13.78
C ILE A 77 11.80 -3.99 -12.76
N LEU A 78 11.28 -4.88 -11.92
CA LEU A 78 12.05 -5.59 -10.90
C LEU A 78 12.78 -6.82 -11.43
N ASP A 79 12.74 -7.09 -12.74
CA ASP A 79 13.44 -8.22 -13.35
C ASP A 79 13.03 -9.58 -12.75
N TYR A 80 11.74 -9.76 -12.49
CA TYR A 80 11.10 -11.00 -12.03
C TYR A 80 11.84 -11.68 -10.85
N PRO A 81 11.89 -11.01 -9.68
CA PRO A 81 12.63 -11.55 -8.54
C PRO A 81 11.97 -12.82 -8.00
N ASP A 82 12.77 -13.86 -7.70
CA ASP A 82 12.27 -15.08 -7.06
C ASP A 82 12.12 -14.83 -5.53
N PRO A 83 10.89 -14.92 -4.98
CA PRO A 83 10.65 -14.65 -3.58
C PRO A 83 11.31 -15.66 -2.63
N ASN A 84 11.68 -16.86 -3.12
CA ASN A 84 12.24 -17.93 -2.29
C ASN A 84 13.75 -17.85 -2.12
N THR A 85 14.44 -17.22 -3.08
CA THR A 85 15.91 -17.14 -3.09
C THR A 85 16.42 -15.94 -2.32
N HIS A 86 15.62 -14.88 -2.22
CA HIS A 86 16.02 -13.58 -1.66
C HIS A 86 17.31 -13.04 -2.31
N THR A 87 17.50 -13.35 -3.60
CA THR A 87 18.58 -12.84 -4.43
C THR A 87 18.00 -11.89 -5.47
N PHE A 88 18.57 -10.70 -5.59
CA PHE A 88 18.09 -9.65 -6.48
C PHE A 88 19.16 -9.31 -7.52
N SER A 89 18.74 -9.14 -8.78
CA SER A 89 19.65 -8.86 -9.89
C SER A 89 20.21 -7.43 -9.85
N GLU A 90 21.24 -7.15 -10.63
CA GLU A 90 21.73 -5.77 -10.77
C GLU A 90 20.68 -4.86 -11.41
N ALA A 91 19.85 -5.40 -12.32
CA ALA A 91 18.75 -4.69 -12.95
C ALA A 91 17.70 -4.25 -11.90
N PHE A 92 17.36 -5.13 -10.95
CA PHE A 92 16.47 -4.79 -9.83
C PHE A 92 16.95 -3.55 -9.07
N TRP A 93 18.24 -3.47 -8.74
CA TRP A 93 18.79 -2.31 -8.02
C TRP A 93 18.85 -1.05 -8.88
N LYS A 94 19.18 -1.21 -10.16
CA LYS A 94 19.21 -0.08 -11.13
C LYS A 94 17.83 0.48 -11.45
N ALA A 95 16.77 -0.30 -11.26
CA ALA A 95 15.41 0.16 -11.46
C ALA A 95 15.02 1.30 -10.51
N GLY A 96 15.72 1.48 -9.38
CA GLY A 96 15.53 2.60 -8.47
C GLY A 96 14.19 2.61 -7.74
N VAL A 97 13.43 1.52 -7.82
CA VAL A 97 12.18 1.34 -7.07
C VAL A 97 12.49 1.03 -5.61
N MET A 98 13.45 0.13 -5.37
CA MET A 98 13.95 -0.16 -4.02
C MET A 98 15.19 0.66 -3.71
N PRO A 99 15.39 1.06 -2.43
CA PRO A 99 16.65 1.65 -2.01
C PRO A 99 17.80 0.67 -2.21
N ASN A 100 18.94 1.14 -2.71
CA ASN A 100 20.11 0.30 -2.97
C ASN A 100 20.93 0.05 -1.69
N PHE A 101 20.29 -0.58 -0.71
CA PHE A 101 20.91 -1.08 0.52
C PHE A 101 20.71 -2.60 0.64
N PRO A 102 21.42 -3.41 -0.18
CA PRO A 102 21.07 -4.81 -0.39
C PRO A 102 21.01 -5.65 0.90
N LYS A 103 21.92 -5.44 1.86
CA LYS A 103 21.91 -6.19 3.13
C LYS A 103 20.63 -5.96 3.93
N ILE A 104 20.18 -4.71 4.02
CA ILE A 104 18.95 -4.33 4.71
C ILE A 104 17.75 -4.92 3.96
N CYS A 105 17.65 -4.71 2.64
CA CYS A 105 16.55 -5.20 1.82
C CYS A 105 16.43 -6.74 1.81
N ILE A 106 17.55 -7.46 1.70
CA ILE A 106 17.57 -8.93 1.76
C ILE A 106 17.16 -9.42 3.16
N THR A 107 17.63 -8.78 4.23
CA THR A 107 17.25 -9.16 5.59
C THR A 107 15.75 -8.94 5.82
N LEU A 108 15.22 -7.80 5.37
CA LEU A 108 13.78 -7.52 5.40
C LEU A 108 13.00 -8.59 4.64
N SER A 109 13.41 -8.92 3.42
CA SER A 109 12.74 -9.93 2.59
C SER A 109 12.71 -11.31 3.25
N LYS A 110 13.80 -11.73 3.90
CA LYS A 110 13.91 -13.03 4.60
C LYS A 110 13.08 -13.13 5.87
N LYS A 111 12.85 -11.99 6.53
CA LYS A 111 12.20 -11.93 7.84
C LYS A 111 10.76 -11.46 7.77
N PHE A 112 10.33 -10.91 6.63
CA PHE A 112 8.96 -10.47 6.45
C PHE A 112 7.96 -11.61 6.74
N PRO A 113 6.86 -11.37 7.48
CA PRO A 113 6.34 -10.08 7.95
C PRO A 113 6.73 -9.72 9.40
N GLU A 114 7.94 -10.05 9.86
CA GLU A 114 8.42 -9.73 11.21
C GLU A 114 8.44 -8.21 11.48
N HIS A 115 8.04 -7.82 12.69
CA HIS A 115 7.94 -6.43 13.11
C HIS A 115 9.31 -5.71 13.10
N PRO A 116 9.42 -4.45 12.65
CA PRO A 116 10.69 -3.70 12.53
C PRO A 116 11.59 -3.76 13.78
N ASN A 117 11.02 -3.60 14.98
CA ASN A 117 11.75 -3.66 16.24
C ASN A 117 12.48 -4.99 16.50
N LYS A 118 12.05 -6.10 15.89
CA LYS A 118 12.69 -7.42 16.04
C LYS A 118 13.79 -7.66 15.02
N LEU A 119 13.83 -6.90 13.93
CA LEU A 119 14.79 -7.08 12.83
C LEU A 119 16.21 -6.66 13.19
N GLN A 120 16.38 -5.82 14.23
CA GLN A 120 17.68 -5.33 14.69
C GLN A 120 18.54 -4.79 13.53
N LEU A 121 17.94 -4.00 12.63
CA LEU A 121 18.58 -3.52 11.39
C LEU A 121 19.87 -2.73 11.65
N GLU A 122 19.98 -2.06 12.80
CA GLU A 122 21.21 -1.40 13.25
C GLU A 122 22.41 -2.36 13.31
N LYS A 123 22.17 -3.64 13.67
CA LYS A 123 23.21 -4.68 13.71
C LYS A 123 23.54 -5.24 12.33
N VAL A 124 22.63 -5.10 11.36
CA VAL A 124 22.81 -5.59 9.99
C VAL A 124 23.72 -4.63 9.22
N ASP A 125 23.36 -3.34 9.22
CA ASP A 125 24.13 -2.29 8.57
C ASP A 125 23.68 -0.91 9.09
N LYS A 126 24.37 -0.41 10.12
CA LYS A 126 24.04 0.89 10.74
C LYS A 126 24.13 2.05 9.74
N PHE A 127 25.17 2.08 8.90
CA PHE A 127 25.38 3.18 7.97
C PHE A 127 24.26 3.23 6.90
N ALA A 128 23.89 2.06 6.35
CA ALA A 128 22.78 1.96 5.41
C ALA A 128 21.45 2.34 6.07
N LEU A 129 21.24 1.98 7.34
CA LEU A 129 20.03 2.33 8.08
C LEU A 129 19.93 3.83 8.35
N ASP A 130 21.04 4.47 8.74
CA ASP A 130 21.10 5.92 8.96
C ASP A 130 20.78 6.67 7.63
N ALA A 131 21.41 6.26 6.53
CA ALA A 131 21.15 6.84 5.20
C ALA A 131 19.71 6.60 4.71
N LEU A 132 19.13 5.43 5.01
CA LEU A 132 17.73 5.14 4.71
C LEU A 132 16.79 6.07 5.49
N ASN A 133 17.08 6.31 6.77
CA ASN A 133 16.29 7.18 7.62
C ASN A 133 16.35 8.65 7.17
N GLU A 134 17.53 9.13 6.76
CA GLU A 134 17.71 10.49 6.22
C GLU A 134 16.92 10.73 4.92
N ASN A 135 16.73 9.69 4.10
CA ASN A 135 16.07 9.77 2.79
C ASN A 135 14.67 9.11 2.78
N ALA A 136 14.12 8.80 3.95
CA ALA A 136 12.92 7.98 4.08
C ALA A 136 11.72 8.55 3.32
N GLU A 137 11.54 9.87 3.35
CA GLU A 137 10.42 10.53 2.67
C GLU A 137 10.48 10.39 1.14
N GLY A 138 11.68 10.50 0.55
CA GLY A 138 11.86 10.29 -0.88
C GLY A 138 11.57 8.85 -1.30
N TYR A 139 12.00 7.88 -0.50
CA TYR A 139 11.67 6.48 -0.75
C TYR A 139 10.17 6.21 -0.58
N MET A 140 9.52 6.78 0.43
CA MET A 140 8.07 6.63 0.62
C MET A 140 7.28 7.12 -0.59
N GLN A 141 7.60 8.30 -1.13
CA GLN A 141 6.91 8.84 -2.31
C GLN A 141 7.09 7.95 -3.55
N ASN A 142 8.30 7.42 -3.76
CA ASN A 142 8.57 6.54 -4.89
C ASN A 142 7.82 5.19 -4.76
N LEU A 143 7.74 4.67 -3.53
CA LEU A 143 7.07 3.40 -3.22
C LEU A 143 5.55 3.52 -3.15
N GLU A 144 5.00 4.69 -2.86
CA GLU A 144 3.57 4.91 -2.61
C GLU A 144 2.68 4.30 -3.70
N GLN A 145 3.00 4.56 -4.97
CA GLN A 145 2.23 4.02 -6.10
C GLN A 145 2.21 2.49 -6.13
N TRP A 146 3.29 1.84 -5.72
CA TRP A 146 3.42 0.38 -5.73
C TRP A 146 2.79 -0.25 -4.49
N ILE A 147 2.90 0.41 -3.34
CA ILE A 147 2.21 0.02 -2.10
C ILE A 147 0.70 0.02 -2.33
N MET A 148 0.16 1.06 -2.97
CA MET A 148 -1.27 1.11 -3.32
C MET A 148 -1.67 -0.05 -4.22
N VAL A 149 -0.89 -0.39 -5.24
CA VAL A 149 -1.17 -1.55 -6.10
C VAL A 149 -1.23 -2.85 -5.29
N CYS A 150 -0.30 -3.05 -4.36
CA CYS A 150 -0.29 -4.24 -3.50
C CYS A 150 -1.43 -4.27 -2.48
N ALA A 151 -1.82 -3.11 -1.93
CA ALA A 151 -2.93 -3.01 -0.97
C ALA A 151 -4.28 -3.34 -1.64
N ASN A 152 -4.51 -2.84 -2.86
CA ASN A 152 -5.73 -3.11 -3.65
C ASN A 152 -5.85 -4.56 -4.14
N TYR A 153 -4.85 -5.41 -3.93
CA TYR A 153 -4.89 -6.83 -4.26
C TYR A 153 -5.37 -7.70 -3.08
N ARG A 154 -5.45 -7.16 -1.87
CA ARG A 154 -5.71 -7.95 -0.65
C ARG A 154 -7.20 -8.12 -0.31
N ASP A 155 -8.10 -7.48 -1.03
CA ASP A 155 -9.56 -7.59 -0.85
C ASP A 155 -10.24 -8.47 -1.90
#